data_AF-C1F5V7-F1
#
_entry.id   AF-C1F5V7-F1
#
_cell.length_a   1.000
_cell.length_b   1.000
_cell.length_c   1.000
_cell.angle_alpha   90.00
_cell.angle_beta   90.00
_cell.angle_gamma   90.00
#
_symmetry.space_group_name_H-M   'P 1'
#
loop_
_entity.id
_entity.type
_entity.pdbx_description
1 polymer ?
#
loop_
_entity_poly.entity_id
_entity_poly.type
_entity_poly.pdbx_seq_one_letter_code
_entity_poly.pdbx_strand_id
1 'polypeptide(L)'
;MTYCVGIKTHQGLLLASDSRSNAGYDQVNTCRKMFTFVTPGERAIAVLTSGSLSLTQSVTTMLRRSYRAGEGLAAAATFYDAVRVIGECMRQVADLDRAALEKDGLNFNIHMLVAGQIRGEEPQLYMVYPQGNPLAATAEMPFLQIGEYKYGRPIIERGVVYSATTLESAAKYALLSFDATMRSNVTVGPPIEMLLYRSNSLEFDEYRSFGADDPLMLSIHSQWEHSLRHAVEQLPEIPFKACLPGTQPAE
;
A
#
# COMPACT_ATOMS: atom_id res chain seq x y z
N MET A 1 -8.42 -8.33 -4.37
CA MET A 1 -7.19 -8.91 -4.95
C MET A 1 -6.16 -7.82 -5.15
N THR A 2 -5.70 -7.22 -4.04
CA THR A 2 -4.70 -6.15 -4.05
C THR A 2 -4.20 -5.96 -2.62
N TYR A 3 -2.92 -5.68 -2.43
CA TYR A 3 -2.41 -5.04 -1.23
C TYR A 3 -1.38 -3.97 -1.62
N CYS A 4 -1.57 -2.75 -1.11
CA CYS A 4 -0.61 -1.66 -1.23
C CYS A 4 -0.40 -1.00 0.13
N VAL A 5 0.81 -0.51 0.36
CA VAL A 5 1.21 0.21 1.58
C VAL A 5 2.08 1.41 1.22
N GLY A 6 1.83 2.52 1.90
CA GLY A 6 2.74 3.65 1.97
C GLY A 6 3.17 3.85 3.41
N ILE A 7 4.46 4.10 3.63
CA ILE A 7 5.06 4.41 4.93
C ILE A 7 5.79 5.74 4.81
N LYS A 8 5.52 6.66 5.73
CA LYS A 8 6.16 7.95 5.86
C LYS A 8 7.15 7.90 7.01
N THR A 9 8.38 8.33 6.77
CA THR A 9 9.42 8.45 7.80
C THR A 9 9.97 9.87 7.82
N HIS A 10 10.78 10.20 8.82
CA HIS A 10 11.52 11.46 8.86
C HIS A 10 12.52 11.63 7.69
N GLN A 11 12.82 10.55 6.94
CA GLN A 11 13.76 10.55 5.81
C GLN A 11 13.05 10.64 4.44
N GLY A 12 11.74 10.40 4.39
CA GLY A 12 10.96 10.41 3.16
C GLY A 12 9.81 9.41 3.16
N LEU A 13 9.62 8.71 2.04
CA LEU A 13 8.50 7.80 1.82
C LEU A 13 8.98 6.44 1.30
N LEU A 14 8.32 5.38 1.75
CA LEU A 14 8.38 4.05 1.15
C LEU A 14 7.00 3.70 0.62
N LEU A 15 6.93 3.29 -0.64
CA LEU A 15 5.71 2.79 -1.26
C LEU A 15 5.93 1.36 -1.75
N ALA A 16 4.92 0.51 -1.55
CA ALA A 16 4.97 -0.84 -2.05
C ALA A 16 3.60 -1.36 -2.49
N SER A 17 3.56 -2.11 -3.59
CA SER A 17 2.33 -2.70 -4.14
C SER A 17 2.57 -4.10 -4.69
N ASP A 18 1.62 -5.00 -4.47
CA ASP A 18 1.57 -6.26 -5.20
C ASP A 18 1.05 -6.05 -6.63
N SER A 19 1.16 -7.07 -7.48
CA SER A 19 0.73 -6.98 -8.89
C SER A 19 -0.38 -7.96 -9.27
N ARG A 20 -0.68 -8.95 -8.43
CA ARG A 20 -1.78 -9.90 -8.68
C ARG A 20 -3.11 -9.17 -8.73
N SER A 21 -3.86 -9.32 -9.81
CA SER A 21 -5.11 -8.59 -10.05
C SER A 21 -6.19 -9.54 -10.58
N ASN A 22 -7.44 -9.26 -10.23
CA ASN A 22 -8.59 -9.98 -10.78
C ASN A 22 -9.20 -9.21 -11.94
N ALA A 23 -9.27 -9.83 -13.12
CA ALA A 23 -9.98 -9.28 -14.28
C ALA A 23 -11.32 -9.99 -14.58
N GLY A 24 -11.70 -11.02 -13.81
CA GLY A 24 -12.92 -11.81 -14.01
C GLY A 24 -12.85 -13.15 -13.27
N TYR A 25 -13.94 -13.93 -13.27
CA TYR A 25 -14.09 -15.12 -12.42
C TYR A 25 -12.91 -16.10 -12.40
N ASP A 26 -12.15 -16.23 -13.51
CA ASP A 26 -10.94 -17.07 -13.60
C ASP A 26 -9.73 -16.34 -14.24
N GLN A 27 -9.71 -15.01 -14.23
CA GLN A 27 -8.65 -14.22 -14.87
C GLN A 27 -7.76 -13.54 -13.83
N VAL A 28 -6.78 -14.30 -13.35
CA VAL A 28 -5.71 -13.76 -12.49
C VAL A 28 -4.59 -13.24 -13.38
N ASN A 29 -4.45 -11.92 -13.46
CA ASN A 29 -3.44 -11.25 -14.26
C ASN A 29 -2.42 -10.53 -13.38
N THR A 30 -1.24 -10.30 -13.94
CA THR A 30 -0.25 -9.39 -13.37
C THR A 30 -0.48 -7.99 -13.92
N CYS A 31 -0.90 -7.07 -13.07
CA CYS A 31 -1.11 -5.67 -13.43
C CYS A 31 -0.34 -4.77 -12.46
N ARG A 32 0.42 -3.82 -13.01
CA ARG A 32 1.08 -2.77 -12.24
C ARG A 32 0.03 -1.95 -11.49
N LYS A 33 0.29 -1.70 -10.20
CA LYS A 33 -0.61 -0.92 -9.34
C LYS A 33 -0.02 0.41 -8.87
N MET A 34 1.27 0.65 -9.14
CA MET A 34 1.97 1.89 -8.83
C MET A 34 2.21 2.71 -10.10
N PHE A 35 1.84 3.98 -10.08
CA PHE A 35 1.97 4.90 -11.22
C PHE A 35 2.65 6.19 -10.78
N THR A 36 3.62 6.67 -11.55
CA THR A 36 4.40 7.85 -11.23
C THR A 36 4.15 9.00 -12.21
N PHE A 37 4.22 10.22 -11.67
CA PHE A 37 4.08 11.50 -12.37
C PHE A 37 5.19 12.41 -11.86
N VAL A 38 6.18 12.70 -12.70
CA VAL A 38 7.39 13.43 -12.31
C VAL A 38 7.63 14.61 -13.23
N THR A 39 7.81 15.79 -12.65
CA THR A 39 8.40 16.97 -13.29
C THR A 39 9.74 17.19 -12.60
N PRO A 40 10.87 16.83 -13.24
CA PRO A 40 12.18 16.80 -12.59
C PRO A 40 12.51 18.10 -11.84
N GLY A 41 12.92 17.93 -10.59
CA GLY A 41 13.28 19.02 -9.69
C GLY A 41 12.11 19.85 -9.18
N GLU A 42 10.86 19.60 -9.59
CA GLU A 42 9.69 20.40 -9.22
C GLU A 42 8.62 19.57 -8.49
N ARG A 43 8.24 18.40 -9.00
CA ARG A 43 7.32 17.49 -8.30
C ARG A 43 7.59 16.03 -8.64
N ALA A 44 7.40 15.16 -7.65
CA ALA A 44 7.37 13.72 -7.81
C ALA A 44 6.14 13.18 -7.08
N ILE A 45 5.19 12.60 -7.83
CA ILE A 45 3.91 12.10 -7.31
C ILE A 45 3.74 10.65 -7.75
N ALA A 46 3.51 9.76 -6.79
CA ALA A 46 3.21 8.35 -7.00
C ALA A 46 1.78 8.05 -6.53
N VAL A 47 1.09 7.21 -7.30
CA VAL A 47 -0.30 6.79 -7.06
C VAL A 47 -0.35 5.27 -7.05
N LEU A 48 -0.77 4.68 -5.94
CA LEU A 48 -0.98 3.23 -5.80
C LEU A 48 -2.48 2.96 -5.80
N THR A 49 -2.92 1.87 -6.43
CA THR A 49 -4.35 1.64 -6.71
C THR A 49 -4.86 0.31 -6.15
N SER A 50 -6.09 0.29 -5.66
CA SER A 50 -6.79 -0.91 -5.17
C SER A 50 -8.29 -0.83 -5.47
N GLY A 51 -8.95 -1.98 -5.57
CA GLY A 51 -10.36 -2.10 -5.91
C GLY A 51 -10.59 -2.64 -7.32
N SER A 52 -11.62 -2.16 -7.99
CA SER A 52 -11.96 -2.58 -9.36
C SER A 52 -10.89 -2.15 -10.36
N LEU A 53 -10.35 -3.11 -11.12
CA LEU A 53 -9.30 -2.87 -12.10
C LEU A 53 -9.75 -1.95 -13.24
N SER A 54 -10.99 -2.08 -13.72
CA SER A 54 -11.51 -1.21 -14.78
C SER A 54 -11.62 0.23 -14.30
N LEU A 55 -12.11 0.44 -13.07
CA LEU A 55 -12.23 1.78 -12.48
C LEU A 55 -10.85 2.42 -12.25
N THR A 56 -9.89 1.66 -11.72
CA THR A 56 -8.52 2.19 -11.50
C THR A 56 -7.85 2.55 -12.81
N GLN A 57 -8.01 1.72 -13.85
CA GLN A 57 -7.49 2.02 -15.19
C GLN A 57 -8.13 3.26 -15.81
N SER A 58 -9.45 3.46 -15.68
CA SER A 58 -10.12 4.68 -16.15
C SER A 58 -9.55 5.93 -15.47
N VAL A 59 -9.46 5.92 -14.14
CA VAL A 59 -8.91 7.06 -13.38
C VAL A 59 -7.44 7.32 -13.75
N THR A 60 -6.59 6.29 -13.79
CA THR A 60 -5.18 6.44 -14.15
C THR A 60 -5.01 6.94 -15.59
N THR A 61 -5.86 6.51 -16.52
CA THR A 61 -5.84 6.97 -17.92
C THR A 61 -6.18 8.45 -18.02
N MET A 62 -7.21 8.90 -17.32
CA MET A 62 -7.60 10.31 -17.27
C MET A 62 -6.52 11.19 -16.62
N LEU A 63 -5.93 10.74 -15.51
CA LEU A 63 -4.82 11.44 -14.85
C LEU A 63 -3.61 11.59 -15.78
N ARG A 64 -3.21 10.52 -16.48
CA ARG A 64 -2.11 10.56 -17.46
C ARG A 64 -2.38 11.51 -18.62
N ARG A 65 -3.62 11.53 -19.12
CA ARG A 65 -4.03 12.41 -20.21
C ARG A 65 -3.91 13.87 -19.79
N SER A 66 -4.49 14.24 -18.64
CA SER A 66 -4.44 15.60 -18.11
C SER A 66 -3.00 16.03 -17.78
N TYR A 67 -2.22 15.15 -17.14
CA TYR A 67 -0.81 15.41 -16.86
C TYR A 67 0.02 15.73 -18.11
N ARG A 68 -0.16 14.94 -19.20
CA ARG A 68 0.53 15.17 -20.48
C ARG A 68 0.13 16.48 -21.15
N ALA A 69 -1.07 16.98 -20.88
CA ALA A 69 -1.53 18.28 -21.35
C ALA A 69 -1.02 19.45 -20.50
N GLY A 70 -0.25 19.19 -19.43
CA GLY A 70 0.20 20.21 -18.49
C GLY A 70 -0.88 20.61 -17.48
N GLU A 71 -1.91 19.79 -17.30
CA GLU A 71 -3.05 20.03 -16.41
C GLU A 71 -3.07 19.04 -15.23
N GLY A 72 -4.03 19.23 -14.32
CA GLY A 72 -4.27 18.31 -13.21
C GLY A 72 -3.05 18.18 -12.31
N LEU A 73 -2.50 16.96 -12.20
CA LEU A 73 -1.32 16.70 -11.37
C LEU A 73 -0.08 17.50 -11.80
N ALA A 74 0.02 17.95 -13.06
CA ALA A 74 1.13 18.76 -13.55
C ALA A 74 1.02 20.25 -13.14
N ALA A 75 -0.20 20.72 -12.85
CA ALA A 75 -0.49 22.12 -12.54
C ALA A 75 -0.96 22.36 -11.10
N ALA A 76 -1.15 21.31 -10.30
CA ALA A 76 -1.53 21.44 -8.89
C ALA A 76 -0.55 22.35 -8.13
N ALA A 77 -1.09 23.30 -7.36
CA ALA A 77 -0.30 24.30 -6.64
C ALA A 77 0.28 23.75 -5.34
N THR A 78 -0.49 22.93 -4.63
CA THR A 78 -0.04 22.22 -3.44
C THR A 78 -0.21 20.70 -3.58
N PHE A 79 0.47 19.92 -2.73
CA PHE A 79 0.30 18.47 -2.75
C PHE A 79 -1.15 18.08 -2.38
N TYR A 80 -1.79 18.83 -1.49
CA TYR A 80 -3.21 18.62 -1.18
C TYR A 80 -4.11 18.86 -2.40
N ASP A 81 -3.82 19.89 -3.21
CA ASP A 81 -4.55 20.13 -4.46
C ASP A 81 -4.34 18.96 -5.45
N ALA A 82 -3.14 18.41 -5.53
CA ALA A 82 -2.86 17.22 -6.34
C ALA A 82 -3.71 16.02 -5.90
N VAL A 83 -3.86 15.82 -4.60
CA VAL A 83 -4.74 14.77 -4.04
C VAL A 83 -6.21 15.06 -4.35
N ARG A 84 -6.64 16.33 -4.32
CA ARG A 84 -8.01 16.73 -4.69
C ARG A 84 -8.31 16.50 -6.16
N VAL A 85 -7.37 16.76 -7.06
CA VAL A 85 -7.48 16.42 -8.49
C VAL A 85 -7.75 14.93 -8.69
N ILE A 86 -7.06 14.06 -7.94
CA ILE A 86 -7.29 12.60 -8.00
C ILE A 86 -8.71 12.26 -7.52
N GLY A 87 -9.14 12.86 -6.40
CA GLY A 87 -10.50 12.67 -5.89
C GLY A 87 -11.59 13.13 -6.86
N GLU A 88 -11.38 14.24 -7.57
CA GLU A 88 -12.28 14.72 -8.62
C GLU A 88 -12.33 13.76 -9.81
N CYS A 89 -11.17 13.27 -10.26
CA CYS A 89 -11.09 12.27 -11.31
C CYS A 89 -11.85 10.98 -10.95
N MET A 90 -11.74 10.53 -9.68
CA MET A 90 -12.52 9.39 -9.18
C MET A 90 -14.03 9.64 -9.21
N ARG A 91 -14.48 10.87 -8.90
CA ARG A 91 -15.91 11.23 -9.01
C ARG A 91 -16.38 11.25 -10.45
N GLN A 92 -15.58 11.77 -11.39
CA GLN A 92 -15.92 11.75 -12.81
C GLN A 92 -16.12 10.31 -13.32
N VAL A 93 -15.26 9.37 -12.92
CA VAL A 93 -15.43 7.95 -13.25
C VAL A 93 -16.66 7.36 -12.55
N ALA A 94 -16.94 7.77 -11.31
CA ALA A 94 -18.17 7.36 -10.63
C ALA A 94 -19.43 7.82 -11.35
N ASP A 95 -19.47 9.05 -11.85
CA ASP A 95 -20.61 9.60 -12.58
C ASP A 95 -20.89 8.83 -13.88
N LEU A 96 -19.84 8.25 -14.50
CA LEU A 96 -19.95 7.41 -15.68
C LEU A 96 -20.44 5.99 -15.37
N ASP A 97 -19.82 5.34 -14.38
CA ASP A 97 -19.91 3.87 -14.24
C ASP A 97 -20.74 3.40 -13.04
N ARG A 98 -20.88 4.21 -11.98
CA ARG A 98 -21.47 3.76 -10.70
C ARG A 98 -22.91 3.25 -10.86
N ALA A 99 -23.75 4.01 -11.56
CA ALA A 99 -25.16 3.64 -11.72
C ALA A 99 -25.33 2.31 -12.47
N ALA A 100 -24.48 2.03 -13.46
CA ALA A 100 -24.50 0.77 -14.20
C ALA A 100 -24.01 -0.40 -13.33
N LEU A 101 -22.93 -0.19 -12.56
CA LEU A 101 -22.42 -1.20 -11.63
C LEU A 101 -23.45 -1.57 -10.56
N GLU A 102 -24.06 -0.58 -9.91
CA GLU A 102 -25.01 -0.78 -8.83
C GLU A 102 -26.28 -1.50 -9.30
N LYS A 103 -26.70 -1.25 -10.55
CA LYS A 103 -27.83 -1.95 -11.18
C LYS A 103 -27.61 -3.46 -11.26
N ASP A 104 -26.36 -3.89 -11.46
CA ASP A 104 -25.96 -5.30 -11.52
C ASP A 104 -25.46 -5.83 -10.17
N GLY A 105 -25.68 -5.09 -9.07
CA GLY A 105 -25.29 -5.49 -7.71
C GLY A 105 -23.78 -5.38 -7.43
N LEU A 106 -23.04 -4.66 -8.28
CA LEU A 106 -21.60 -4.42 -8.11
C LEU A 106 -21.36 -3.07 -7.41
N ASN A 107 -20.43 -3.05 -6.47
CA ASN A 107 -20.08 -1.83 -5.75
C ASN A 107 -19.03 -1.01 -6.51
N PHE A 108 -19.21 0.31 -6.57
CA PHE A 108 -18.15 1.23 -6.96
C PHE A 108 -17.07 1.26 -5.89
N ASN A 109 -16.03 0.44 -6.06
CA ASN A 109 -14.97 0.27 -5.08
C ASN A 109 -13.60 0.59 -5.69
N ILE A 110 -13.06 1.74 -5.32
CA ILE A 110 -11.73 2.18 -5.72
C ILE A 110 -11.09 2.98 -4.60
N HIS A 111 -9.87 2.62 -4.24
CA HIS A 111 -9.05 3.33 -3.26
C HIS A 111 -7.70 3.64 -3.89
N MET A 112 -7.14 4.81 -3.56
CA MET A 112 -5.81 5.19 -4.01
C MET A 112 -4.95 5.67 -2.86
N LEU A 113 -3.69 5.25 -2.81
CA LEU A 113 -2.67 5.95 -2.03
C LEU A 113 -1.99 6.96 -2.95
N VAL A 114 -1.75 8.16 -2.45
CA VAL A 114 -1.09 9.24 -3.16
C VAL A 114 0.05 9.71 -2.31
N ALA A 115 1.27 9.65 -2.83
CA ALA A 115 2.45 9.95 -2.05
C ALA A 115 3.52 10.62 -2.91
N GLY A 116 4.31 11.49 -2.30
CA GLY A 116 5.34 12.23 -3.03
C GLY A 116 5.61 13.59 -2.42
N GLN A 117 6.11 14.51 -3.24
CA GLN A 117 6.47 15.86 -2.81
C GLN A 117 6.36 16.84 -3.97
N ILE A 118 5.92 18.06 -3.66
CA ILE A 118 6.06 19.25 -4.51
C ILE A 118 7.12 20.14 -3.89
N ARG A 119 7.95 20.79 -4.73
CA ARG A 119 9.04 21.65 -4.29
C ARG A 119 8.56 22.68 -3.26
N GLY A 120 9.21 22.70 -2.09
CA GLY A 120 8.89 23.62 -0.99
C GLY A 120 7.92 23.05 0.04
N GLU A 121 7.33 21.88 -0.19
CA GLU A 121 6.53 21.15 0.80
C GLU A 121 7.30 19.96 1.37
N GLU A 122 6.91 19.48 2.55
CA GLU A 122 7.37 18.20 3.09
C GLU A 122 6.78 17.02 2.30
N PRO A 123 7.43 15.84 2.25
CA PRO A 123 6.85 14.65 1.66
C PRO A 123 5.49 14.30 2.28
N GLN A 124 4.53 14.01 1.43
CA GLN A 124 3.14 13.77 1.79
C GLN A 124 2.72 12.35 1.47
N LEU A 125 1.78 11.82 2.26
CA LEU A 125 1.15 10.52 2.05
C LEU A 125 -0.34 10.65 2.39
N TYR A 126 -1.19 10.34 1.42
CA TYR A 126 -2.63 10.42 1.51
C TYR A 126 -3.28 9.12 1.03
N MET A 127 -4.48 8.84 1.53
CA MET A 127 -5.41 7.86 0.99
C MET A 127 -6.65 8.59 0.47
N VAL A 128 -7.09 8.27 -0.74
CA VAL A 128 -8.33 8.77 -1.33
C VAL A 128 -9.36 7.65 -1.34
N TYR A 129 -10.49 7.92 -0.69
CA TYR A 129 -11.62 6.99 -0.60
C TYR A 129 -12.46 6.96 -1.89
N PRO A 130 -13.36 5.97 -2.08
CA PRO A 130 -14.22 5.89 -3.26
C PRO A 130 -15.09 7.14 -3.52
N GLN A 131 -15.36 7.95 -2.49
CA GLN A 131 -16.11 9.21 -2.58
C GLN A 131 -15.23 10.41 -3.01
N GLY A 132 -13.93 10.18 -3.23
CA GLY A 132 -12.95 11.17 -3.65
C GLY A 132 -12.48 12.12 -2.54
N ASN A 133 -12.82 11.86 -1.28
CA ASN A 133 -12.30 12.62 -0.14
C ASN A 133 -10.97 12.01 0.36
N PRO A 134 -10.00 12.84 0.75
CA PRO A 134 -8.70 12.37 1.20
C PRO A 134 -8.60 12.18 2.72
N LEU A 135 -7.68 11.32 3.15
CA LEU A 135 -7.16 11.14 4.51
C LEU A 135 -5.63 11.26 4.47
N ALA A 136 -5.04 12.08 5.35
CA ALA A 136 -3.58 12.23 5.45
C ALA A 136 -2.97 11.26 6.47
N ALA A 137 -1.75 10.79 6.20
CA ALA A 137 -0.90 10.16 7.22
C ALA A 137 -0.36 11.22 8.19
N THR A 138 -0.18 10.85 9.45
CA THR A 138 0.38 11.72 10.50
C THR A 138 1.65 11.11 11.08
N ALA A 139 2.33 11.79 12.01
CA ALA A 139 3.47 11.21 12.69
C ALA A 139 3.08 10.05 13.63
N GLU A 140 1.88 10.10 14.20
CA GLU A 140 1.29 9.06 15.06
C GLU A 140 0.79 7.86 14.24
N MET A 141 0.31 8.10 13.02
CA MET A 141 -0.09 7.07 12.06
C MET A 141 0.70 7.24 10.74
N PRO A 142 2.00 6.88 10.74
CA PRO A 142 2.91 7.18 9.63
C PRO A 142 2.81 6.18 8.47
N PHE A 143 1.68 5.51 8.31
CA PHE A 143 1.48 4.57 7.22
C PHE A 143 0.00 4.52 6.83
N LEU A 144 -0.26 4.20 5.57
CA LEU A 144 -1.59 3.97 5.02
C LEU A 144 -1.57 2.71 4.16
N GLN A 145 -2.66 1.95 4.20
CA GLN A 145 -2.78 0.68 3.50
C GLN A 145 -4.12 0.59 2.77
N ILE A 146 -4.13 -0.02 1.59
CA ILE A 146 -5.34 -0.27 0.80
C ILE A 146 -5.39 -1.71 0.30
N GLY A 147 -6.59 -2.27 0.13
CA GLY A 147 -6.80 -3.68 -0.23
C GLY A 147 -6.78 -4.63 0.95
N GLU A 148 -6.18 -5.81 0.80
CA GLU A 148 -6.14 -6.92 1.77
C GLU A 148 -5.07 -6.72 2.85
N TYR A 149 -5.11 -5.57 3.53
CA TYR A 149 -4.02 -5.15 4.42
C TYR A 149 -4.04 -5.80 5.81
N LYS A 150 -5.17 -6.40 6.23
CA LYS A 150 -5.39 -6.85 7.62
C LYS A 150 -4.34 -7.85 8.10
N TYR A 151 -3.86 -8.73 7.22
CA TYR A 151 -2.89 -9.78 7.52
C TYR A 151 -1.49 -9.21 7.82
N GLY A 152 -1.04 -8.25 7.01
CA GLY A 152 0.26 -7.61 7.15
C GLY A 152 0.28 -6.39 8.08
N ARG A 153 -0.86 -5.96 8.62
CA ARG A 153 -0.96 -4.76 9.46
C ARG A 153 -0.24 -4.88 10.82
N PRO A 154 -0.29 -5.99 11.57
CA PRO A 154 0.31 -6.05 12.91
C PRO A 154 1.82 -5.81 12.96
N ILE A 155 2.57 -6.23 11.94
CA ILE A 155 4.03 -6.02 11.90
C ILE A 155 4.37 -4.54 11.66
N ILE A 156 3.56 -3.85 10.86
CA ILE A 156 3.69 -2.41 10.59
C ILE A 156 3.36 -1.63 11.87
N GLU A 157 2.20 -1.91 12.49
CA GLU A 157 1.74 -1.21 13.71
C GLU A 157 2.72 -1.34 14.89
N ARG A 158 3.41 -2.47 15.01
CA ARG A 158 4.35 -2.69 16.12
C ARG A 158 5.74 -2.11 15.87
N GLY A 159 6.14 -1.95 14.61
CA GLY A 159 7.53 -1.69 14.25
C GLY A 159 7.82 -0.32 13.64
N VAL A 160 6.83 0.30 13.01
CA VAL A 160 7.02 1.58 12.29
C VAL A 160 6.78 2.75 13.23
N VAL A 161 7.81 3.59 13.38
CA VAL A 161 7.80 4.80 14.18
C VAL A 161 8.41 5.93 13.34
N TYR A 162 7.65 6.98 13.08
CA TYR A 162 8.04 8.07 12.15
C TYR A 162 9.48 8.59 12.37
N SER A 163 9.82 8.89 13.63
CA SER A 163 11.10 9.50 14.03
C SER A 163 12.28 8.54 14.07
N ALA A 164 12.04 7.22 14.15
CA ALA A 164 13.10 6.23 14.38
C ALA A 164 13.30 5.28 13.19
N THR A 165 12.26 4.97 12.44
CA THR A 165 12.33 4.04 11.30
C THR A 165 13.03 4.70 10.12
N THR A 166 14.15 4.10 9.66
CA THR A 166 14.82 4.50 8.42
C THR A 166 14.05 4.00 7.20
N LEU A 167 14.32 4.55 6.00
CA LEU A 167 13.68 4.08 4.76
C LEU A 167 13.97 2.60 4.48
N GLU A 168 15.20 2.15 4.72
CA GLU A 168 15.62 0.77 4.50
C GLU A 168 14.95 -0.18 5.51
N SER A 169 14.72 0.29 6.74
CA SER A 169 13.96 -0.46 7.74
C SER A 169 12.47 -0.52 7.36
N ALA A 170 11.93 0.58 6.83
CA ALA A 170 10.57 0.60 6.31
C ALA A 170 10.38 -0.41 5.17
N ALA A 171 11.35 -0.53 4.26
CA ALA A 171 11.34 -1.51 3.17
C ALA A 171 11.25 -2.95 3.69
N LYS A 172 12.01 -3.28 4.73
CA LYS A 172 11.93 -4.59 5.40
C LYS A 172 10.56 -4.80 6.03
N TYR A 173 10.03 -3.82 6.76
CA TYR A 173 8.67 -3.91 7.34
C TYR A 173 7.60 -4.15 6.28
N ALA A 174 7.68 -3.46 5.14
CA ALA A 174 6.77 -3.68 4.02
C ALA A 174 6.91 -5.10 3.45
N LEU A 175 8.13 -5.61 3.23
CA LEU A 175 8.33 -6.98 2.74
C LEU A 175 7.74 -8.03 3.69
N LEU A 176 7.98 -7.90 5.00
CA LEU A 176 7.41 -8.81 6.00
C LEU A 176 5.88 -8.71 6.07
N SER A 177 5.35 -7.51 5.85
CA SER A 177 3.91 -7.27 5.75
C SER A 177 3.29 -7.97 4.53
N PHE A 178 3.97 -7.93 3.37
CA PHE A 178 3.56 -8.68 2.18
C PHE A 178 3.67 -10.19 2.40
N ASP A 179 4.74 -10.67 3.02
CA ASP A 179 4.94 -12.10 3.30
C ASP A 179 3.79 -12.69 4.13
N ALA A 180 3.46 -12.05 5.27
CA ALA A 180 2.33 -12.44 6.11
C ALA A 180 1.00 -12.44 5.33
N THR A 181 0.83 -11.47 4.43
CA THR A 181 -0.38 -11.33 3.62
C THR A 181 -0.49 -12.41 2.55
N MET A 182 0.57 -12.68 1.78
CA MET A 182 0.57 -13.69 0.71
C MET A 182 0.37 -15.10 1.25
N ARG A 183 0.88 -15.40 2.45
CA ARG A 183 0.66 -16.69 3.11
C ARG A 183 -0.78 -16.91 3.55
N SER A 184 -1.49 -15.83 3.88
CA SER A 184 -2.84 -15.89 4.44
C SER A 184 -3.94 -15.60 3.41
N ASN A 185 -3.58 -14.98 2.28
CA ASN A 185 -4.53 -14.56 1.26
C ASN A 185 -3.92 -14.67 -0.15
N VAL A 186 -4.40 -15.65 -0.91
CA VAL A 186 -3.96 -15.93 -2.29
C VAL A 186 -4.27 -14.82 -3.28
N THR A 187 -5.10 -13.85 -2.92
CA THR A 187 -5.47 -12.74 -3.80
C THR A 187 -4.41 -11.65 -3.89
N VAL A 188 -3.36 -11.74 -3.06
CA VAL A 188 -2.18 -10.88 -3.08
C VAL A 188 -1.00 -11.70 -3.56
N GLY A 189 -0.16 -11.14 -4.43
CA GLY A 189 0.98 -11.89 -4.91
C GLY A 189 1.98 -11.10 -5.76
N PRO A 190 3.16 -11.68 -5.97
CA PRO A 190 4.24 -11.07 -6.73
C PRO A 190 3.86 -10.86 -8.21
N PRO A 191 4.56 -9.99 -8.93
CA PRO A 191 5.69 -9.18 -8.45
C PRO A 191 5.28 -8.11 -7.42
N ILE A 192 6.14 -7.88 -6.43
CA ILE A 192 6.00 -6.79 -5.45
C ILE A 192 6.88 -5.64 -5.92
N GLU A 193 6.27 -4.50 -6.26
CA GLU A 193 6.96 -3.27 -6.61
C GLU A 193 7.24 -2.46 -5.34
N MET A 194 8.47 -1.95 -5.18
CA MET A 194 8.87 -1.06 -4.10
C MET A 194 9.54 0.20 -4.65
N LEU A 195 9.21 1.34 -4.06
CA LEU A 195 9.77 2.65 -4.37
C LEU A 195 10.16 3.34 -3.06
N LEU A 196 11.43 3.68 -2.93
CA LEU A 196 11.94 4.56 -1.88
C LEU A 196 12.03 5.97 -2.46
N TYR A 197 11.60 6.94 -1.67
CA TYR A 197 11.67 8.35 -2.00
C TYR A 197 12.33 9.08 -0.85
N ARG A 198 13.46 9.75 -1.12
CA ARG A 198 14.17 10.57 -0.13
C ARG A 198 13.63 11.99 -0.16
N SER A 199 13.44 12.58 1.02
CA SER A 199 12.99 13.97 1.13
C SER A 199 13.85 14.91 0.29
N ASN A 200 13.18 15.77 -0.48
CA ASN A 200 13.77 16.78 -1.36
C ASN A 200 14.49 16.24 -2.61
N SER A 201 14.43 14.94 -2.93
CA SER A 201 14.98 14.45 -4.20
C SER A 201 14.17 14.94 -5.41
N LEU A 202 12.84 15.02 -5.27
CA LEU A 202 11.90 15.38 -6.35
C LEU A 202 12.07 14.51 -7.61
N GLU A 203 12.53 13.27 -7.41
CA GLU A 203 12.69 12.24 -8.41
C GLU A 203 12.50 10.84 -7.80
N PHE A 204 12.28 9.85 -8.66
CA PHE A 204 12.07 8.45 -8.28
C PHE A 204 13.17 7.58 -8.87
N ASP A 205 14.27 7.45 -8.14
CA ASP A 205 15.51 6.76 -8.54
C ASP A 205 15.74 5.42 -7.81
N GLU A 206 15.16 5.24 -6.62
CA GLU A 206 15.25 4.01 -5.84
C GLU A 206 14.01 3.11 -6.01
N TYR A 207 13.99 2.30 -7.08
CA TYR A 207 12.91 1.35 -7.37
C TYR A 207 13.42 -0.09 -7.50
N ARG A 208 12.62 -1.06 -7.01
CA ARG A 208 12.85 -2.49 -7.26
C ARG A 208 11.54 -3.26 -7.38
N SER A 209 11.51 -4.24 -8.27
CA SER A 209 10.44 -5.22 -8.38
C SER A 209 10.95 -6.60 -7.97
N PHE A 210 10.24 -7.26 -7.05
CA PHE A 210 10.58 -8.58 -6.54
C PHE A 210 9.66 -9.63 -7.15
N GLY A 211 10.22 -10.55 -7.94
CA GLY A 211 9.52 -11.72 -8.46
C GLY A 211 9.19 -12.74 -7.36
N ALA A 212 8.43 -13.78 -7.71
CA ALA A 212 8.07 -14.86 -6.77
C ALA A 212 9.30 -15.64 -6.27
N ASP A 213 10.32 -15.68 -7.11
CA ASP A 213 11.55 -16.43 -7.04
C ASP A 213 12.77 -15.53 -6.77
N ASP A 214 12.53 -14.28 -6.33
CA ASP A 214 13.60 -13.34 -5.96
C ASP A 214 14.43 -13.89 -4.77
N PRO A 215 15.75 -14.11 -4.95
CA PRO A 215 16.57 -14.74 -3.92
C PRO A 215 16.66 -13.93 -2.62
N LEU A 216 16.61 -12.59 -2.70
CA LEU A 216 16.66 -11.75 -1.51
C LEU A 216 15.34 -11.81 -0.75
N MET A 217 14.20 -11.77 -1.44
CA MET A 217 12.89 -11.92 -0.81
C MET A 217 12.78 -13.26 -0.08
N LEU A 218 13.18 -14.36 -0.73
CA LEU A 218 13.19 -15.71 -0.14
C LEU A 218 14.12 -15.81 1.07
N SER A 219 15.30 -15.17 1.00
CA SER A 219 16.26 -15.10 2.10
C SER A 219 15.71 -14.34 3.31
N ILE A 220 15.09 -13.17 3.09
CA ILE A 220 14.47 -12.37 4.15
C ILE A 220 13.33 -13.15 4.82
N HIS A 221 12.47 -13.80 4.03
CA HIS A 221 11.40 -14.66 4.55
C HIS A 221 11.96 -15.78 5.44
N SER A 222 12.94 -16.53 4.94
CA SER A 222 13.53 -17.66 5.67
C SER A 222 14.18 -17.23 6.99
N GLN A 223 14.90 -16.11 6.98
CA GLN A 223 15.52 -15.55 8.18
C GLN A 223 14.46 -15.10 9.20
N TRP A 224 13.40 -14.42 8.73
CA TRP A 224 12.32 -13.95 9.59
C TRP A 224 11.56 -15.11 10.26
N GLU A 225 11.22 -16.16 9.51
CA GLU A 225 10.57 -17.34 10.09
C GLU A 225 11.42 -17.99 11.18
N HIS A 226 12.72 -18.14 10.92
CA HIS A 226 13.63 -18.73 11.90
C HIS A 226 13.73 -17.88 13.17
N SER A 227 13.92 -16.57 13.03
CA SER A 227 13.96 -15.65 14.17
C SER A 227 12.66 -15.61 14.95
N LEU A 228 11.51 -15.67 14.28
CA LEU A 228 10.20 -15.66 14.93
C LEU A 228 9.99 -16.93 15.77
N ARG A 229 10.32 -18.11 15.23
CA ARG A 229 10.20 -19.38 15.97
C ARG A 229 11.12 -19.39 17.20
N HIS A 230 12.37 -18.98 17.02
CA HIS A 230 13.32 -18.90 18.12
C HIS A 230 12.86 -17.91 19.21
N ALA A 231 12.29 -16.77 18.83
CA ALA A 231 11.73 -15.82 19.80
C ALA A 231 10.57 -16.43 20.61
N VAL A 232 9.73 -17.26 19.99
CA VAL A 232 8.64 -17.97 20.68
C VAL A 232 9.17 -19.04 21.65
N GLU A 233 10.20 -19.79 21.25
CA GLU A 233 10.85 -20.82 22.09
C GLU A 233 11.50 -20.23 23.35
N GLN A 234 11.86 -18.94 23.33
CA GLN A 234 12.44 -18.22 24.47
C GLN A 234 11.39 -17.63 25.43
N LEU A 235 10.10 -17.74 25.10
CA LEU A 235 9.05 -17.24 25.98
C LEU A 235 8.87 -18.13 27.22
N PRO A 236 8.44 -17.56 28.36
CA PRO A 236 8.16 -18.35 29.55
C PRO A 236 7.09 -19.42 29.29
N GLU A 237 7.29 -20.59 29.89
CA GLU A 237 6.30 -21.67 29.91
C GLU A 237 4.97 -21.20 30.50
N ILE A 238 3.87 -21.61 29.88
CA ILE A 238 2.52 -21.29 30.36
C ILE A 238 2.12 -22.36 31.40
N PRO A 239 1.88 -22.00 32.67
CA PRO A 239 1.47 -22.96 33.69
C PRO A 239 0.02 -23.39 33.46
N PHE A 240 -0.19 -24.58 32.90
CA PHE A 240 -1.52 -25.17 32.76
C PHE A 240 -1.94 -25.90 34.05
N LYS A 241 -3.20 -25.76 34.45
CA LYS A 241 -3.79 -26.61 35.50
C LYS A 241 -4.13 -27.98 34.89
N ALA A 242 -3.94 -29.05 35.67
CA ALA A 242 -4.18 -30.43 35.24
C ALA A 242 -5.66 -30.76 34.95
N CYS A 243 -6.61 -29.87 35.30
CA CYS A 243 -8.03 -30.09 35.10
C CYS A 243 -8.73 -28.82 34.61
N LEU A 244 -9.80 -29.02 33.84
CA LEU A 244 -10.75 -27.97 33.49
C LEU A 244 -11.53 -27.56 34.76
N PRO A 245 -12.01 -26.31 34.85
CA PRO A 245 -12.83 -25.88 35.98
C PRO A 245 -14.06 -26.80 36.14
N GLY A 246 -14.24 -27.41 37.31
CA GLY A 246 -15.42 -28.23 37.65
C GLY A 246 -15.27 -29.74 37.47
N THR A 247 -14.18 -30.25 36.92
CA THR A 247 -13.85 -31.67 36.98
C THR A 247 -13.04 -31.94 38.25
N GLN A 248 -13.70 -32.30 39.35
CA GLN A 248 -12.99 -32.93 40.46
C GLN A 248 -12.43 -34.28 39.97
N PRO A 249 -11.18 -34.64 40.33
CA PRO A 249 -10.73 -36.01 40.15
C PRO A 249 -11.71 -36.92 40.91
N ALA A 250 -12.30 -37.91 40.25
CA ALA A 250 -13.01 -38.96 40.97
C ALA A 250 -11.99 -39.64 41.90
N GLU A 251 -12.29 -39.64 43.20
CA GLU A 251 -11.51 -40.37 44.22
C GLU A 251 -11.44 -41.87 43.92
#